data_AF-A0A965R5P9-F1
#
_entry.id   AF-A0A965R5P9-F1
#
_cell.length_a   1.000
_cell.length_b   1.000
_cell.length_c   1.000
_cell.angle_alpha   90.00
_cell.angle_beta   90.00
_cell.angle_gamma   90.00
#
_symmetry.space_group_name_H-M   'P 1'
#
loop_
_entity.id
_entity.type
_entity.pdbx_description
1 polymer ?
#
loop_
_entity_poly.entity_id
_entity_poly.type
_entity_poly.pdbx_seq_one_letter_code
_entity_poly.pdbx_strand_id
1 'polypeptide(L)'
;QGSAGSTAIPQSAIDSADVIIFACDLEVKNKVRFNGKPFLQIGVSKVLVDADSVLAQAVTIATSEKSPKYGDIAGQKAGTAPSAKEATRRGFLAKLFGKK
;
A
#
# COMPACT_ATOMS: atom_id res chain seq x y z
N GLN A 1 1.82 0.00 -10.98
CA GLN A 1 0.99 0.19 -12.18
C GLN A 1 1.05 1.66 -12.53
N GLY A 2 1.75 2.00 -13.62
CA GLY A 2 2.00 3.39 -14.00
C GLY A 2 0.94 3.91 -14.98
N SER A 3 1.09 5.16 -15.41
CA SER A 3 0.25 5.79 -16.44
C SER A 3 0.32 5.06 -17.79
N ALA A 4 1.48 4.47 -18.12
CA ALA A 4 1.67 3.65 -19.33
C ALA A 4 0.97 2.28 -19.27
N GLY A 5 0.29 1.96 -18.16
CA GLY A 5 -0.36 0.67 -17.96
C GLY A 5 0.51 -0.32 -17.18
N SER A 6 0.11 -1.60 -17.25
CA SER A 6 0.81 -2.71 -16.60
C SER A 6 0.42 -4.02 -17.24
N THR A 7 1.36 -4.95 -17.34
CA THR A 7 1.05 -6.36 -17.65
C THR A 7 0.38 -6.99 -16.43
N ALA A 8 -0.78 -7.60 -16.64
CA ALA A 8 -1.51 -8.28 -15.57
C ALA A 8 -0.83 -9.60 -15.22
N ILE A 9 -0.72 -9.88 -13.91
CA ILE A 9 -0.26 -11.20 -13.42
C ILE A 9 -1.32 -12.25 -13.81
N PRO A 10 -0.92 -13.42 -14.34
CA PRO A 10 -1.85 -14.50 -14.67
C PRO A 10 -2.53 -15.04 -13.42
N GLN A 11 -3.79 -15.46 -13.53
CA GLN A 11 -4.56 -15.90 -12.36
C GLN A 11 -3.93 -17.11 -11.67
N SER A 12 -3.38 -18.06 -12.44
CA SER A 12 -2.69 -19.23 -11.90
C SER A 12 -1.54 -18.88 -10.94
N ALA A 13 -0.77 -17.82 -11.23
CA ALA A 13 0.31 -17.38 -10.36
C ALA A 13 -0.20 -16.73 -9.06
N ILE A 14 -1.37 -16.08 -9.11
CA ILE A 14 -2.03 -15.53 -7.92
C ILE A 14 -2.55 -16.68 -7.06
N ASP A 15 -3.19 -17.67 -7.69
CA ASP A 15 -3.78 -18.82 -7.01
C ASP A 15 -2.72 -19.71 -6.37
N SER A 16 -1.51 -19.81 -6.95
CA SER A 16 -0.38 -20.53 -6.36
C SER A 16 0.42 -19.73 -5.32
N ALA A 17 0.19 -18.43 -5.19
CA ALA A 17 0.98 -17.59 -4.28
C ALA A 17 0.58 -17.82 -2.82
N ASP A 18 1.59 -17.92 -1.96
CA ASP A 18 1.44 -18.01 -0.50
C ASP A 18 1.11 -16.64 0.13
N VAL A 19 1.64 -15.56 -0.45
CA VAL A 19 1.45 -14.18 0.02
C VAL A 19 1.49 -13.20 -1.14
N ILE A 20 0.71 -12.12 -1.05
CA ILE A 20 0.68 -11.02 -2.01
C ILE A 20 1.27 -9.76 -1.36
N ILE A 21 2.22 -9.10 -2.01
CA ILE A 21 2.76 -7.81 -1.55
C ILE A 21 2.23 -6.69 -2.44
N PHE A 22 1.41 -5.81 -1.87
CA PHE A 22 1.01 -4.55 -2.49
C PHE A 22 2.02 -3.44 -2.12
N ALA A 23 3.09 -3.35 -2.89
CA ALA A 23 4.06 -2.26 -2.85
C ALA A 23 3.56 -1.08 -3.68
N CYS A 24 2.63 -0.28 -3.14
CA CYS A 24 1.95 0.77 -3.89
C CYS A 24 1.53 1.96 -3.01
N ASP A 25 1.67 3.16 -3.57
CA ASP A 25 1.15 4.39 -2.95
C ASP A 25 -0.21 4.80 -3.53
N LEU A 26 -0.58 4.19 -4.67
CA LEU A 26 -1.87 4.36 -5.34
C LEU A 26 -2.66 3.05 -5.31
N GLU A 27 -3.96 3.14 -5.59
CA GLU A 27 -4.80 1.96 -5.67
C GLU A 27 -4.37 1.03 -6.83
N VAL A 28 -4.12 -0.23 -6.50
CA VAL A 28 -3.95 -1.30 -7.49
C VAL A 28 -5.28 -1.59 -8.16
N LYS A 29 -5.29 -1.67 -9.48
CA LYS A 29 -6.47 -2.02 -10.27
C LYS A 29 -6.79 -3.51 -10.15
N ASN A 30 -8.08 -3.86 -10.20
CA ASN A 30 -8.57 -5.24 -10.17
C ASN A 30 -8.11 -6.06 -8.94
N LYS A 31 -8.05 -5.41 -7.76
CA LYS A 31 -7.60 -6.09 -6.53
C LYS A 31 -8.46 -7.27 -6.09
N VAL A 32 -9.72 -7.33 -6.52
CA VAL A 32 -10.63 -8.45 -6.22
C VAL A 32 -10.03 -9.82 -6.57
N ARG A 33 -9.09 -9.86 -7.53
CA ARG A 33 -8.37 -11.08 -7.94
C ARG A 33 -7.49 -11.68 -6.84
N PHE A 34 -7.19 -10.92 -5.79
CA PHE A 34 -6.35 -11.34 -4.66
C PHE A 34 -7.17 -11.68 -3.40
N ASN A 35 -8.51 -11.71 -3.47
CA ASN A 35 -9.35 -11.99 -2.31
C ASN A 35 -9.02 -13.35 -1.65
N GLY A 36 -9.05 -13.38 -0.32
CA GLY A 36 -8.75 -14.57 0.49
C GLY A 36 -7.26 -14.92 0.59
N LYS A 37 -6.37 -14.23 -0.13
CA LYS A 37 -4.93 -14.46 -0.06
C LYS A 37 -4.30 -13.67 1.09
N PRO A 38 -3.34 -14.26 1.84
CA PRO A 38 -2.50 -13.52 2.77
C PRO A 38 -1.85 -12.34 2.05
N PHE A 39 -1.81 -11.17 2.68
CA PHE A 39 -1.25 -9.99 2.03
C PHE A 39 -0.47 -9.07 2.96
N LEU A 40 0.45 -8.33 2.36
CA LEU A 40 1.18 -7.22 2.95
C LEU A 40 0.97 -5.98 2.09
N GLN A 41 0.45 -4.88 2.67
CA GLN A 41 0.38 -3.59 1.99
C GLN A 41 1.42 -2.63 2.55
N ILE A 42 2.21 -2.04 1.65
CA ILE A 42 3.36 -1.20 2.00
C ILE A 42 3.59 -0.13 0.92
N GLY A 43 4.06 1.05 1.33
CA GLY A 43 4.39 2.14 0.39
C GLY A 43 5.68 1.85 -0.39
N VAL A 44 5.78 2.39 -1.61
CA VAL A 44 6.89 2.09 -2.53
C VAL A 44 8.24 2.48 -1.94
N SER A 45 8.32 3.65 -1.30
CA SER A 45 9.56 4.16 -0.71
C SER A 45 10.17 3.22 0.33
N LYS A 46 9.34 2.55 1.13
CA LYS A 46 9.85 1.63 2.17
C LYS A 46 10.49 0.38 1.55
N VAL A 47 9.88 -0.14 0.47
CA VAL A 47 10.43 -1.28 -0.26
C VAL A 47 11.77 -0.94 -0.93
N LEU A 48 11.92 0.29 -1.43
CA LEU A 48 13.17 0.75 -2.03
C LEU A 48 14.31 0.93 -1.03
N VAL A 49 14.00 1.34 0.20
CA VAL A 49 15.00 1.58 1.25
C VAL A 49 15.44 0.27 1.93
N ASP A 50 14.51 -0.66 2.14
CA ASP A 50 14.75 -1.85 2.96
C ASP A 50 13.91 -3.03 2.46
N ALA A 51 14.30 -3.61 1.33
CA ALA A 51 13.61 -4.72 0.71
C ALA A 51 13.67 -6.00 1.56
N ASP A 52 14.79 -6.24 2.23
CA ASP A 52 15.03 -7.46 3.02
C ASP A 52 14.05 -7.56 4.19
N SER A 53 13.83 -6.46 4.92
CA SER A 53 12.83 -6.40 5.99
C SER A 53 11.41 -6.63 5.47
N VAL A 54 11.09 -6.09 4.29
CA VAL A 54 9.77 -6.30 3.66
C VAL A 54 9.56 -7.76 3.29
N LEU A 55 10.58 -8.41 2.73
CA LEU A 55 10.50 -9.83 2.40
C LEU A 55 10.40 -10.70 3.66
N ALA A 56 11.15 -10.40 4.72
CA ALA A 56 11.04 -11.11 5.99
C ALA A 56 9.62 -11.02 6.59
N GLN A 57 8.99 -9.84 6.52
CA GLN A 57 7.59 -9.66 6.93
C GLN A 57 6.64 -10.47 6.05
N ALA A 58 6.83 -10.47 4.73
CA ALA A 58 5.99 -11.24 3.82
C ALA A 58 6.10 -12.75 4.08
N VAL A 59 7.30 -13.27 4.35
CA VAL A 59 7.52 -14.68 4.74
C VAL A 59 6.80 -14.98 6.05
N THR A 60 6.90 -14.09 7.04
CA THR A 60 6.20 -14.27 8.33
C THR A 60 4.69 -14.36 8.13
N ILE A 61 4.12 -13.54 7.24
CA ILE A 61 2.70 -13.59 6.86
C ILE A 61 2.39 -14.89 6.10
N ALA A 62 3.25 -15.32 5.17
CA ALA A 62 3.03 -16.56 4.43
C ALA A 62 2.96 -17.80 5.34
N THR A 63 3.74 -17.83 6.43
CA THR A 63 3.82 -18.98 7.34
C THR A 63 2.88 -18.89 8.56
N SER A 64 2.12 -17.80 8.71
CA SER A 64 1.25 -17.60 9.88
C SER A 64 -0.19 -18.06 9.61
N GLU A 65 -0.70 -18.92 10.49
CA GLU A 65 -2.09 -19.44 10.44
C GLU A 65 -3.17 -18.34 10.55
N LYS A 66 -2.84 -17.22 11.21
CA LYS A 66 -3.76 -16.09 11.45
C LYS A 66 -3.46 -14.87 10.58
N SER A 67 -2.88 -15.09 9.42
CA SER A 67 -2.49 -13.99 8.53
C SER A 67 -3.67 -13.18 8.03
N PRO A 68 -3.52 -11.85 7.92
CA PRO A 68 -4.53 -11.00 7.32
C PRO A 68 -4.69 -11.38 5.86
N LYS A 69 -5.92 -11.71 5.48
CA LYS A 69 -6.29 -12.05 4.11
C LYS A 69 -6.95 -10.86 3.45
N TYR A 70 -6.63 -10.65 2.18
CA TYR A 70 -7.18 -9.54 1.43
C TYR A 70 -8.69 -9.77 1.22
N GLY A 71 -9.51 -8.75 1.49
CA GLY A 71 -10.97 -8.86 1.35
C GLY A 71 -11.71 -9.46 2.56
N ASP A 72 -11.02 -10.05 3.54
CA ASP A 72 -11.64 -10.66 4.74
C ASP A 72 -12.06 -9.63 5.81
N ILE A 73 -12.16 -8.37 5.42
CA ILE A 73 -12.39 -7.24 6.32
C ILE A 73 -13.47 -6.32 5.76
N ALA A 74 -14.68 -6.49 6.26
CA ALA A 74 -15.54 -5.35 6.53
C ALA A 74 -14.83 -4.46 7.59
N GLY A 75 -13.90 -3.57 7.18
CA GLY A 75 -13.47 -2.48 8.06
C GLY A 75 -12.00 -2.05 8.13
N GLN A 76 -11.03 -2.56 7.35
CA GLN A 76 -9.75 -1.82 7.25
C GLN A 76 -9.86 -0.77 6.15
N LYS A 77 -10.35 0.39 6.60
CA LYS A 77 -10.17 1.68 5.96
C LYS A 77 -8.76 1.72 5.36
N ALA A 78 -8.70 1.88 4.05
CA ALA A 78 -7.49 2.07 3.26
C ALA A 78 -6.40 2.75 4.10
N GLY A 79 -5.23 2.13 4.17
CA GLY A 79 -4.09 2.63 4.92
C GLY A 79 -3.99 4.13 4.80
N THR A 80 -4.28 4.81 5.90
CA THR A 80 -3.94 6.22 6.07
C THR A 80 -2.43 6.26 5.96
N ALA A 81 -1.91 6.56 4.76
CA ALA A 81 -0.59 7.12 4.64
C ALA A 81 -0.51 8.22 5.70
N PRO A 82 0.54 8.28 6.55
CA PRO A 82 0.72 9.45 7.37
C PRO A 82 0.88 10.60 6.38
N SER A 83 -0.20 11.36 6.20
CA SER A 83 -0.17 12.66 5.55
C SER A 83 0.90 13.40 6.34
N ALA A 84 2.03 13.65 5.69
CA ALA A 84 3.12 14.40 6.27
C ALA A 84 2.49 15.60 6.95
N LYS A 85 2.70 15.73 8.27
CA LYS A 85 2.19 16.83 9.07
C LYS A 85 2.43 18.11 8.26
N GLU A 86 1.35 18.73 7.82
CA GLU A 86 1.39 20.06 7.23
C GLU A 86 1.79 21.01 8.35
N ALA A 87 3.10 21.13 8.50
CA ALA A 87 3.74 22.09 9.36
C ALA A 87 3.38 23.47 8.81
N THR A 88 2.42 24.10 9.50
CA THR A 88 2.31 25.54 9.70
C THR A 88 2.86 26.40 8.56
N ARG A 89 2.02 26.70 7.56
CA ARG A 89 2.13 27.98 6.82
C ARG A 89 0.91 28.86 7.03
N ARG A 90 0.44 28.95 8.27
CA ARG A 90 -0.55 29.95 8.70
C ARG A 90 0.01 31.38 8.84
N GLY A 91 1.11 31.70 8.14
CA GLY A 91 1.79 33.00 8.24
C GLY A 91 2.24 33.63 6.92
N PHE A 92 2.24 32.89 5.81
CA PHE A 92 2.78 33.40 4.54
C PHE A 92 1.73 34.16 3.71
N LEU A 93 0.46 33.71 3.72
CA LEU A 93 -0.62 34.38 2.97
C LEU A 93 -1.18 35.63 3.67
N ALA A 94 -1.18 35.67 5.01
CA ALA A 94 -1.68 36.82 5.76
C ALA A 94 -0.81 38.09 5.55
N LYS A 95 0.47 37.90 5.20
CA LYS A 95 1.42 38.99 4.95
C LYS A 95 1.37 39.53 3.51
N LEU A 96 0.59 38.91 2.62
CA LEU A 96 0.46 39.29 1.22
C LEU A 96 -0.81 40.10 0.91
N PHE A 97 -1.81 40.09 1.80
CA PHE A 97 -3.11 40.76 1.55
C PHE A 97 -3.51 41.79 2.62
N GLY A 98 -2.63 42.11 3.57
CA GLY A 98 -2.93 43.00 4.70
C GLY A 98 -2.11 44.28 4.74
N LYS A 99 -2.30 45.19 3.79
CA LYS A 99 -2.01 46.63 3.97
C LYS A 99 -2.75 47.49 2.93
N LYS A 100 -3.84 48.12 3.37
CA LYS A 100 -4.21 49.48 2.97
C LYS A 100 -4.32 50.28 4.26
#